data_AF-A0A060SSA0-F1
#
_entry.id   AF-A0A060SSA0-F1
#
_cell.length_a   1.000
_cell.length_b   1.000
_cell.length_c   1.000
_cell.angle_alpha   90.00
_cell.angle_beta   90.00
_cell.angle_gamma   90.00
#
_symmetry.space_group_name_H-M   'P 1'
#
loop_
_entity.id
_entity.type
_entity.pdbx_description
1 polymer ?
#
loop_
_entity_poly.entity_id
_entity_poly.type
_entity_poly.pdbx_seq_one_letter_code
_entity_poly.pdbx_strand_id
1 'polypeptide(L)'
;MAAADAIWRILITPDDARVDHAGFMKIIGQLRPDDSLRLVSNAKFRERHDLIRHVLILLLLDAWRVEVHKRLGFATLDEWAASKPGLEEVEDVAQAVIQEYVEGEGADVWADQEKSAGQRDKVKENTSRVLNYLLLYEELSYAMNAGDIGRVETVLAPWVCIFRAVGKHKYATHMLRFVHALHLVHPPGLR
;
A
#
# COMPACT_ATOMS: atom_id res chain seq x y z
N MET A 1 13.13 -2.37 7.96
CA MET A 1 13.20 -1.18 8.87
C MET A 1 13.01 0.16 8.15
N ALA A 2 13.87 0.54 7.20
CA ALA A 2 13.80 1.86 6.55
C ALA A 2 12.48 2.12 5.80
N ALA A 3 11.97 1.11 5.09
CA ALA A 3 10.68 1.13 4.39
C ALA A 3 9.51 1.42 5.35
N ALA A 4 9.44 0.71 6.48
CA ALA A 4 8.38 0.90 7.48
C ALA A 4 8.39 2.33 8.06
N ASP A 5 9.58 2.88 8.33
CA ASP A 5 9.69 4.27 8.78
C ASP A 5 9.29 5.28 7.69
N ALA A 6 9.56 4.98 6.41
CA ALA A 6 9.12 5.83 5.31
C ALA A 6 7.58 5.83 5.19
N ILE A 7 6.93 4.67 5.25
CA ILE A 7 5.46 4.57 5.31
C ILE A 7 4.91 5.38 6.48
N TRP A 8 5.53 5.26 7.67
CA TRP A 8 5.13 6.03 8.85
C TRP A 8 5.21 7.54 8.63
N ARG A 9 6.29 8.02 8.01
CA ARG A 9 6.48 9.44 7.69
C ARG A 9 5.47 9.98 6.68
N ILE A 10 4.94 9.13 5.80
CA ILE A 10 3.94 9.51 4.81
C ILE A 10 2.54 9.52 5.43
N LEU A 11 2.21 8.50 6.22
CA LEU A 11 0.82 8.24 6.64
C LEU A 11 0.46 8.70 8.06
N ILE A 12 1.45 9.00 8.91
CA ILE A 12 1.22 9.35 10.33
C ILE A 12 1.80 10.71 10.69
N THR A 13 3.00 11.04 10.19
CA THR A 13 3.71 12.26 10.59
C THR A 13 3.04 13.58 10.14
N PRO A 14 2.43 13.69 8.94
CA PRO A 14 1.79 14.94 8.53
C PRO A 14 0.61 15.31 9.44
N ASP A 15 0.46 16.58 9.80
CA ASP A 15 -0.62 17.04 10.68
C ASP A 15 -2.01 16.76 10.09
N ASP A 16 -2.14 16.91 8.77
CA ASP A 16 -3.37 16.67 8.03
C ASP A 16 -3.77 15.18 7.96
N ALA A 17 -2.86 14.26 8.31
CA ALA A 17 -3.17 12.82 8.35
C ALA A 17 -4.25 12.45 9.40
N ARG A 18 -4.58 13.39 10.30
CA ARG A 18 -5.60 13.23 11.35
C ARG A 18 -7.02 13.60 10.90
N VAL A 19 -7.15 14.29 9.77
CA VAL A 19 -8.40 14.87 9.29
C VAL A 19 -9.31 13.80 8.68
N ASP A 20 -8.73 12.86 7.93
CA ASP A 20 -9.48 11.80 7.26
C ASP A 20 -10.00 10.76 8.25
N HIS A 21 -11.32 10.59 8.31
CA HIS A 21 -11.99 9.63 9.20
C HIS A 21 -11.71 8.16 8.82
N ALA A 22 -11.38 7.88 7.56
CA ALA A 22 -10.93 6.58 7.09
C ALA A 22 -9.40 6.48 6.99
N GLY A 23 -8.67 7.49 7.46
CA GLY A 23 -7.22 7.54 7.38
C GLY A 23 -6.52 6.46 8.22
N PHE A 24 -5.28 6.13 7.85
CA PHE A 24 -4.45 5.11 8.49
C PHE A 24 -4.37 5.25 10.03
N MET A 25 -4.25 6.47 10.54
CA MET A 25 -4.23 6.76 11.98
C MET A 25 -5.56 6.42 12.69
N LYS A 26 -6.70 6.67 12.04
CA LYS A 26 -8.03 6.36 12.60
C LYS A 26 -8.27 4.86 12.65
N ILE A 27 -7.84 4.13 11.61
CA ILE A 27 -7.91 2.67 11.57
C ILE A 27 -7.04 2.07 12.70
N ILE A 28 -5.84 2.60 12.94
CA ILE A 28 -5.03 2.18 14.10
C ILE A 28 -5.78 2.42 15.42
N GLY A 29 -6.45 3.56 15.55
CA GLY A 29 -7.30 3.89 16.69
C GLY A 29 -8.40 2.85 16.94
N GLN A 30 -8.99 2.30 15.89
CA GLN A 30 -9.99 1.24 15.99
C GLN A 30 -9.39 -0.13 16.29
N LEU A 31 -8.24 -0.46 15.69
CA LEU A 31 -7.56 -1.74 15.87
C LEU A 31 -6.89 -1.89 17.26
N ARG A 32 -6.45 -0.77 17.84
CA ARG A 32 -5.69 -0.72 19.10
C ARG A 32 -6.16 0.46 19.96
N PRO A 33 -7.42 0.45 20.43
CA PRO A 33 -8.03 1.60 21.11
C PRO A 33 -7.22 2.05 22.32
N ASP A 34 -6.76 1.11 23.14
CA ASP A 34 -6.07 1.39 24.40
C ASP A 34 -4.62 1.88 24.24
N ASP A 35 -4.05 1.76 23.04
CA ASP A 35 -2.61 1.96 22.82
C ASP A 35 -2.29 2.86 21.61
N SER A 36 -3.33 3.31 20.89
CA SER A 36 -3.22 4.06 19.63
C SER A 36 -2.34 5.31 19.74
N LEU A 37 -2.47 6.09 20.81
CA LEU A 37 -1.67 7.30 21.05
C LEU A 37 -0.17 6.98 21.16
N ARG A 38 0.19 5.91 21.89
CA ARG A 38 1.59 5.47 22.03
C ARG A 38 2.11 4.92 20.71
N LEU A 39 1.30 4.11 20.02
CA LEU A 39 1.70 3.52 18.74
C LEU A 39 1.99 4.60 17.70
N VAL A 40 1.11 5.59 17.56
CA VAL A 40 1.30 6.71 16.61
C VAL A 40 2.58 7.50 16.92
N SER A 41 2.82 7.80 18.20
CA SER A 41 3.94 8.64 18.62
C SER A 41 5.29 7.92 18.69
N ASN A 42 5.31 6.63 19.09
CA ASN A 42 6.55 5.93 19.41
C ASN A 42 6.48 4.41 19.14
N ALA A 43 5.76 3.97 18.11
CA ALA A 43 5.82 2.57 17.69
C ALA A 43 7.25 2.16 17.30
N LYS A 44 7.70 1.02 17.83
CA LYS A 44 8.93 0.33 17.42
C LYS A 44 8.74 -0.31 16.05
N PHE A 45 9.85 -0.67 15.40
CA PHE A 45 9.82 -1.24 14.05
C PHE A 45 8.82 -2.40 13.90
N ARG A 46 8.83 -3.37 14.82
CA ARG A 46 7.95 -4.54 14.74
C ARG A 46 6.48 -4.14 14.82
N GLU A 47 6.14 -3.22 15.73
CA GLU A 47 4.78 -2.70 15.87
C GLU A 47 4.34 -1.98 14.58
N ARG A 48 5.23 -1.17 13.97
CA ARG A 48 4.93 -0.52 12.68
C ARG A 48 4.72 -1.53 11.56
N HIS A 49 5.58 -2.55 11.47
CA HIS A 49 5.46 -3.62 10.48
C HIS A 49 4.12 -4.34 10.60
N ASP A 50 3.75 -4.75 11.82
CA ASP A 50 2.51 -5.45 12.08
C ASP A 50 1.29 -4.55 11.79
N LEU A 51 1.32 -3.28 12.18
CA LEU A 51 0.22 -2.33 11.91
C LEU A 51 0.04 -2.05 10.41
N ILE A 52 1.13 -1.87 9.65
CA ILE A 52 1.07 -1.72 8.19
C ILE A 52 0.33 -2.91 7.58
N ARG A 53 0.70 -4.13 7.99
CA ARG A 53 0.08 -5.36 7.48
C ARG A 53 -1.39 -5.49 7.89
N HIS A 54 -1.73 -5.22 9.15
CA HIS A 54 -3.11 -5.31 9.62
C HIS A 54 -4.03 -4.31 8.92
N VAL A 55 -3.58 -3.06 8.75
CA VAL A 55 -4.37 -2.03 8.04
C VAL A 55 -4.52 -2.40 6.57
N LEU A 56 -3.46 -2.89 5.91
CA LEU A 56 -3.55 -3.39 4.53
C LEU A 56 -4.60 -4.48 4.38
N ILE A 57 -4.55 -5.51 5.24
CA ILE A 57 -5.49 -6.62 5.19
C ILE A 57 -6.92 -6.12 5.39
N LEU A 58 -7.14 -5.23 6.36
CA LEU A 58 -8.46 -4.68 6.63
C LEU A 58 -9.02 -3.93 5.41
N LEU A 59 -8.23 -3.04 4.81
CA LEU A 59 -8.65 -2.26 3.65
C LEU A 59 -8.90 -3.15 2.42
N LEU A 60 -8.04 -4.15 2.20
CA LEU A 60 -8.27 -5.12 1.11
C LEU A 60 -9.54 -5.93 1.35
N LEU A 61 -9.74 -6.49 2.55
CA LEU A 61 -10.94 -7.28 2.84
C LEU A 61 -12.23 -6.46 2.67
N ASP A 62 -12.21 -5.16 3.01
CA ASP A 62 -13.36 -4.30 2.76
C ASP A 62 -13.58 -4.05 1.26
N ALA A 63 -12.51 -3.77 0.50
CA ALA A 63 -12.61 -3.63 -0.96
C ALA A 63 -13.13 -4.90 -1.63
N TRP A 64 -12.64 -6.07 -1.22
CA TRP A 64 -13.16 -7.38 -1.64
C TRP A 64 -14.63 -7.54 -1.33
N ARG A 65 -15.06 -7.23 -0.10
CA ARG A 65 -16.47 -7.29 0.31
C ARG A 65 -17.35 -6.43 -0.58
N VAL A 66 -16.92 -5.21 -0.89
CA VAL A 66 -17.66 -4.28 -1.76
C VAL A 66 -17.75 -4.81 -3.19
N GLU A 67 -16.64 -5.27 -3.78
CA GLU A 67 -16.65 -5.77 -5.17
C GLU A 67 -17.44 -7.06 -5.33
N VAL A 68 -17.31 -8.00 -4.41
CA VAL A 68 -18.09 -9.24 -4.40
C VAL A 68 -19.59 -8.92 -4.32
N HIS A 69 -19.98 -7.98 -3.46
CA HIS A 69 -21.37 -7.55 -3.38
C HIS A 69 -21.84 -6.88 -4.69
N LYS A 70 -21.07 -5.93 -5.21
CA LYS A 70 -21.39 -5.17 -6.42
C LYS A 70 -21.48 -6.04 -7.67
N ARG A 71 -20.62 -7.05 -7.80
CA ARG A 71 -20.49 -7.87 -9.02
C ARG A 71 -21.31 -9.15 -8.97
N LEU A 72 -21.35 -9.80 -7.81
CA LEU A 72 -21.88 -11.15 -7.65
C LEU A 72 -23.11 -11.22 -6.74
N GLY A 73 -23.43 -10.13 -6.03
CA GLY A 73 -24.64 -10.01 -5.21
C GLY A 73 -24.56 -10.66 -3.83
N PHE A 74 -23.43 -11.27 -3.45
CA PHE A 74 -23.25 -11.82 -2.10
C PHE A 74 -23.16 -10.71 -1.05
N ALA A 75 -23.78 -10.87 0.11
CA ALA A 75 -23.76 -9.83 1.15
C ALA A 75 -22.45 -9.83 1.95
N THR A 76 -21.81 -11.00 2.05
CA THR A 76 -20.57 -11.20 2.80
C THR A 76 -19.56 -12.05 2.03
N LEU A 77 -18.28 -11.92 2.41
CA LEU A 77 -17.22 -12.77 1.87
C LEU A 77 -17.37 -14.24 2.28
N ASP A 78 -17.99 -14.51 3.45
CA ASP A 78 -18.24 -15.88 3.91
C ASP A 78 -19.29 -16.60 3.05
N GLU A 79 -20.36 -15.91 2.67
CA GLU A 79 -21.37 -16.43 1.72
C GLU A 79 -20.76 -16.72 0.36
N TRP A 80 -19.92 -15.81 -0.14
CA TRP A 80 -19.22 -16.01 -1.39
C TRP A 80 -18.23 -17.18 -1.29
N ALA A 81 -17.42 -17.26 -0.25
CA ALA A 81 -16.51 -18.40 -0.05
C ALA A 81 -17.28 -19.74 0.04
N ALA A 82 -18.47 -19.76 0.64
CA ALA A 82 -19.33 -20.93 0.71
C ALA A 82 -19.88 -21.37 -0.65
N SER A 83 -19.97 -20.47 -1.64
CA SER A 83 -20.33 -20.80 -3.02
C SER A 83 -19.21 -21.57 -3.75
N LYS A 84 -18.00 -21.60 -3.18
CA LYS A 84 -16.78 -22.22 -3.72
C LYS A 84 -16.41 -21.64 -5.09
N PRO A 85 -16.05 -20.35 -5.15
CA PRO A 85 -15.70 -19.70 -6.40
C PRO A 85 -14.52 -20.40 -7.07
N GLY A 86 -14.56 -20.49 -8.40
CA GLY A 86 -13.43 -20.97 -9.19
C GLY A 86 -12.26 -19.98 -9.16
N LEU A 87 -11.05 -20.44 -9.51
CA LEU A 87 -9.86 -19.59 -9.54
C LEU A 87 -10.06 -18.36 -10.44
N GLU A 88 -10.64 -18.54 -11.62
CA GLU A 88 -10.92 -17.47 -12.59
C GLU A 88 -11.81 -16.37 -11.99
N GLU A 89 -12.86 -16.74 -11.27
CA GLU A 89 -13.73 -15.76 -10.59
C GLU A 89 -12.98 -15.00 -9.49
N VAL A 90 -12.12 -15.69 -8.74
CA VAL A 90 -11.28 -15.05 -7.71
C VAL A 90 -10.30 -14.08 -8.36
N GLU A 91 -9.64 -14.46 -9.46
CA GLU A 91 -8.70 -13.59 -10.19
C GLU A 91 -9.40 -12.38 -10.79
N ASP A 92 -10.60 -12.55 -11.35
CA ASP A 92 -11.40 -11.46 -11.92
C ASP A 92 -11.81 -10.44 -10.86
N VAL A 93 -12.22 -10.89 -9.67
CA VAL A 93 -12.55 -10.00 -8.56
C VAL A 93 -11.27 -9.35 -8.00
N ALA A 94 -10.16 -10.07 -7.90
CA ALA A 94 -8.88 -9.50 -7.47
C ALA A 94 -8.44 -8.36 -8.39
N GLN A 95 -8.52 -8.57 -9.70
CA GLN A 95 -8.17 -7.56 -10.70
C GLN A 95 -9.07 -6.32 -10.57
N ALA A 96 -10.37 -6.52 -10.32
CA ALA A 96 -11.31 -5.44 -10.08
C ALA A 96 -10.97 -4.62 -8.83
N VAL A 97 -10.58 -5.29 -7.73
CA VAL A 97 -10.18 -4.64 -6.49
C VAL A 97 -8.95 -3.75 -6.74
N ILE A 98 -7.96 -4.23 -7.48
CA ILE A 98 -6.77 -3.42 -7.81
C ILE A 98 -7.14 -2.23 -8.69
N GLN A 99 -7.95 -2.42 -9.74
CA GLN A 99 -8.31 -1.34 -10.66
C GLN A 99 -9.16 -0.24 -10.03
N GLU A 100 -10.05 -0.58 -9.09
CA GLU A 100 -11.02 0.37 -8.55
C GLU A 100 -10.56 1.04 -7.25
N TYR A 101 -9.72 0.37 -6.45
CA TYR A 101 -9.37 0.80 -5.09
C TYR A 101 -7.87 1.01 -4.86
N VAL A 102 -7.00 0.76 -5.85
CA VAL A 102 -5.56 0.99 -5.71
C VAL A 102 -5.13 2.03 -6.73
N GLU A 103 -4.50 3.11 -6.25
CA GLU A 103 -3.89 4.10 -7.15
C GLU A 103 -2.79 3.40 -7.98
N GLY A 104 -2.84 3.46 -9.30
CA GLY A 104 -1.96 2.64 -10.13
C GLY A 104 -2.18 2.83 -11.63
N GLU A 105 -1.75 1.82 -12.39
CA GLU A 105 -1.82 1.83 -13.85
C GLU A 105 -3.26 2.02 -14.35
N GLY A 106 -3.46 3.04 -15.20
CA GLY A 106 -4.79 3.42 -15.72
C GLY A 106 -5.53 4.49 -14.90
N ALA A 107 -5.06 4.85 -13.70
CA ALA A 107 -5.61 5.96 -12.93
C ALA A 107 -5.03 7.31 -13.39
N ASP A 108 -5.89 8.22 -13.84
CA ASP A 108 -5.49 9.61 -14.14
C ASP A 108 -5.62 10.48 -12.88
N VAL A 109 -4.58 10.41 -12.05
CA VAL A 109 -4.48 11.15 -10.79
C VAL A 109 -4.56 12.67 -11.03
N TRP A 110 -4.16 13.15 -12.21
CA TRP A 110 -4.22 14.57 -12.55
C TRP A 110 -5.64 15.00 -12.93
N ALA A 111 -6.32 14.23 -13.77
CA ALA A 111 -7.72 14.49 -14.11
C ALA A 111 -8.63 14.45 -12.87
N ASP A 112 -8.38 13.54 -11.92
CA ASP A 112 -9.10 13.50 -10.65
C ASP A 112 -8.84 14.74 -9.80
N GLN A 113 -7.62 15.29 -9.84
CA GLN A 113 -7.28 16.52 -9.13
C GLN A 113 -7.94 17.77 -9.72
N GLU A 114 -8.17 17.78 -11.04
CA GLU A 114 -8.83 18.87 -11.77
C GLU A 114 -10.35 18.93 -11.55
N LYS A 115 -10.96 17.87 -11.02
CA LYS A 115 -12.38 17.88 -10.64
C LYS A 115 -12.66 18.92 -9.56
N SER A 116 -13.82 19.57 -9.65
CA SER A 116 -14.25 20.54 -8.65
C SER A 116 -14.39 19.92 -7.26
N ALA A 117 -14.22 20.71 -6.19
CA ALA A 117 -14.18 20.19 -4.81
C ALA A 117 -15.46 19.43 -4.39
N GLY A 118 -16.61 19.70 -5.01
CA GLY A 118 -17.87 18.99 -4.74
C GLY A 118 -18.02 17.65 -5.49
N GLN A 119 -17.13 17.35 -6.43
CA GLN A 119 -17.14 16.12 -7.24
C GLN A 119 -16.02 15.15 -6.85
N ARG A 120 -15.13 15.54 -5.94
CA ARG A 120 -13.98 14.75 -5.51
C ARG A 120 -14.30 13.97 -4.24
N ASP A 121 -14.27 12.64 -4.36
CA ASP A 121 -14.26 11.76 -3.20
C ASP A 121 -12.84 11.66 -2.64
N LYS A 122 -12.46 12.66 -1.83
CA LYS A 122 -11.12 12.74 -1.23
C LYS A 122 -10.80 11.55 -0.34
N VAL A 123 -11.81 10.95 0.29
CA VAL A 123 -11.63 9.79 1.17
C VAL A 123 -11.23 8.58 0.33
N LYS A 124 -11.92 8.34 -0.79
CA LYS A 124 -11.55 7.29 -1.74
C LYS A 124 -10.16 7.53 -2.35
N GLU A 125 -9.86 8.75 -2.78
CA GLU A 125 -8.54 9.09 -3.33
C GLU A 125 -7.41 8.80 -2.32
N ASN A 126 -7.56 9.26 -1.08
CA ASN A 126 -6.60 9.02 -0.02
C ASN A 126 -6.46 7.53 0.28
N THR A 127 -7.58 6.81 0.40
CA THR A 127 -7.59 5.37 0.70
C THR A 127 -6.90 4.59 -0.41
N SER A 128 -7.13 4.95 -1.67
CA SER A 128 -6.51 4.29 -2.83
C SER A 128 -5.00 4.49 -2.87
N ARG A 129 -4.53 5.69 -2.51
CA ARG A 129 -3.11 5.99 -2.37
C ARG A 129 -2.46 5.30 -1.17
N VAL A 130 -3.18 5.21 -0.05
CA VAL A 130 -2.75 4.42 1.12
C VAL A 130 -2.56 2.97 0.71
N LEU A 131 -3.55 2.35 0.06
CA LEU A 131 -3.47 0.97 -0.41
C LEU A 131 -2.26 0.76 -1.33
N ASN A 132 -1.98 1.67 -2.26
CA ASN A 132 -0.78 1.60 -3.10
C ASN A 132 0.51 1.53 -2.27
N TYR A 133 0.69 2.45 -1.30
CA TYR A 133 1.88 2.46 -0.45
C TYR A 133 2.01 1.20 0.42
N LEU A 134 0.90 0.71 0.97
CA LEU A 134 0.92 -0.49 1.82
C LEU A 134 1.20 -1.75 1.00
N LEU A 135 0.62 -1.88 -0.20
CA LEU A 135 0.93 -2.97 -1.14
C LEU A 135 2.39 -2.96 -1.58
N LEU A 136 2.95 -1.79 -1.88
CA LEU A 136 4.38 -1.66 -2.21
C LEU A 136 5.29 -2.10 -1.06
N TYR A 137 4.87 -1.87 0.19
CA TYR A 137 5.57 -2.38 1.37
C TYR A 137 5.45 -3.89 1.54
N GLU A 138 4.25 -4.44 1.36
CA GLU A 138 4.02 -5.88 1.44
C GLU A 138 4.80 -6.62 0.35
N GLU A 139 4.82 -6.08 -0.87
CA GLU A 139 5.58 -6.60 -2.00
C GLU A 139 7.07 -6.70 -1.68
N LEU A 140 7.66 -5.60 -1.18
CA LEU A 140 9.07 -5.58 -0.77
C LEU A 140 9.32 -6.59 0.36
N SER A 141 8.44 -6.64 1.37
CA SER A 141 8.55 -7.55 2.51
C SER A 141 8.50 -9.01 2.07
N TYR A 142 7.52 -9.35 1.24
CA TYR A 142 7.34 -10.69 0.68
C TYR A 142 8.55 -11.11 -0.15
N ALA A 143 8.98 -10.28 -1.10
CA ALA A 143 10.09 -10.61 -1.99
C ALA A 143 11.40 -10.83 -1.22
N MET A 144 11.70 -9.98 -0.23
CA MET A 144 12.87 -10.16 0.64
C MET A 144 12.80 -11.45 1.46
N ASN A 145 11.63 -11.81 1.98
CA ASN A 145 11.46 -13.04 2.78
C ASN A 145 11.52 -14.31 1.92
N ALA A 146 11.01 -14.24 0.69
CA ALA A 146 11.07 -15.33 -0.27
C ALA A 146 12.46 -15.50 -0.91
N GLY A 147 13.34 -14.49 -0.77
CA GLY A 147 14.62 -14.46 -1.48
C GLY A 147 14.48 -14.17 -2.99
N ASP A 148 13.33 -13.64 -3.42
CA ASP A 148 13.06 -13.30 -4.82
C ASP A 148 13.70 -11.94 -5.16
N ILE A 149 14.97 -11.99 -5.57
CA ILE A 149 15.75 -10.80 -5.89
C ILE A 149 15.18 -10.05 -7.10
N GLY A 150 14.61 -10.75 -8.08
CA GLY A 150 14.00 -10.11 -9.25
C GLY A 150 12.82 -9.21 -8.86
N ARG A 151 11.96 -9.68 -7.94
CA ARG A 151 10.88 -8.86 -7.39
C ARG A 151 11.39 -7.73 -6.50
N VAL A 152 12.42 -7.98 -5.67
CA VAL A 152 13.05 -6.92 -4.88
C VAL A 152 13.55 -5.79 -5.79
N GLU A 153 14.27 -6.14 -6.85
CA GLU A 153 14.80 -5.20 -7.84
C GLU A 153 13.69 -4.36 -8.48
N THR A 154 12.59 -5.01 -8.90
CA THR A 154 11.43 -4.39 -9.56
C THR A 154 10.85 -3.25 -8.72
N VAL A 155 10.84 -3.38 -7.39
CA VAL A 155 10.30 -2.35 -6.49
C VAL A 155 11.33 -1.32 -6.03
N LEU A 156 12.63 -1.45 -6.35
CA LEU A 156 13.63 -0.49 -5.86
C LEU A 156 13.41 0.93 -6.40
N ALA A 157 12.97 1.07 -7.66
CA ALA A 157 12.76 2.38 -8.27
C ALA A 157 11.71 3.24 -7.51
N PRO A 158 10.47 2.77 -7.26
CA PRO A 158 9.53 3.55 -6.46
C PRO A 158 10.03 3.78 -5.02
N TRP A 159 10.74 2.80 -4.41
CA TRP A 159 11.32 2.99 -3.08
C TRP A 159 12.43 4.06 -3.04
N VAL A 160 13.23 4.22 -4.09
CA VAL A 160 14.20 5.31 -4.21
C VAL A 160 13.49 6.67 -4.17
N CYS A 161 12.41 6.82 -4.94
CA CYS A 161 11.61 8.05 -4.96
C CYS A 161 11.01 8.37 -3.59
N ILE A 162 10.38 7.38 -2.95
CA ILE A 162 9.81 7.51 -1.60
C ILE A 162 10.90 7.90 -0.61
N PHE A 163 12.05 7.22 -0.60
CA PHE A 163 13.14 7.56 0.32
C PHE A 163 13.70 8.96 0.11
N ARG A 164 13.74 9.48 -1.13
CA ARG A 164 14.09 10.89 -1.35
C ARG A 164 13.05 11.83 -0.75
N ALA A 165 11.77 11.56 -1.00
CA ALA A 165 10.66 12.40 -0.53
C ALA A 165 10.59 12.47 1.00
N VAL A 166 10.83 11.37 1.72
CA VAL A 166 10.76 11.33 3.19
C VAL A 166 12.08 11.72 3.90
N GLY A 167 13.07 12.22 3.16
CA GLY A 167 14.37 12.64 3.69
C GLY A 167 15.34 11.50 4.04
N LYS A 168 15.11 10.28 3.55
CA LYS A 168 16.01 9.12 3.69
C LYS A 168 17.07 9.07 2.59
N HIS A 169 17.79 10.17 2.39
CA HIS A 169 18.72 10.35 1.27
C HIS A 169 19.82 9.28 1.18
N LYS A 170 20.33 8.77 2.32
CA LYS A 170 21.32 7.69 2.34
C LYS A 170 20.80 6.42 1.65
N TYR A 171 19.61 5.96 2.03
CA TYR A 171 18.99 4.77 1.44
C TYR A 171 18.71 4.98 -0.04
N ALA A 172 18.10 6.12 -0.39
CA ALA A 172 17.82 6.45 -1.79
C ALA A 172 19.08 6.47 -2.66
N THR A 173 20.16 7.07 -2.16
CA THR A 173 21.42 7.21 -2.91
C THR A 173 22.10 5.87 -3.12
N HIS A 174 22.15 5.02 -2.08
CA HIS A 174 22.75 3.68 -2.21
C HIS A 174 21.91 2.77 -3.12
N MET A 175 20.59 2.77 -2.98
CA MET A 175 19.71 1.99 -3.85
C MET A 175 19.81 2.43 -5.30
N LEU A 176 19.82 3.74 -5.57
CA LEU A 176 19.98 4.25 -6.93
C LEU A 176 21.33 3.85 -7.53
N ARG A 177 22.42 3.95 -6.75
CA ARG A 177 23.75 3.51 -7.20
C ARG A 177 23.77 2.01 -7.50
N PHE A 178 23.12 1.20 -6.68
CA PHE A 178 22.99 -0.24 -6.89
C PHE A 178 22.25 -0.55 -8.20
N VAL A 179 21.05 0.02 -8.38
CA VAL A 179 20.24 -0.15 -9.60
C VAL A 179 21.01 0.32 -10.85
N HIS A 180 21.68 1.48 -10.76
CA HIS A 180 22.54 1.98 -11.85
C HIS A 180 23.68 1.01 -12.17
N ALA A 181 24.38 0.48 -11.16
CA ALA A 181 25.46 -0.47 -11.38
C ALA A 181 24.97 -1.75 -12.06
N LEU A 182 23.86 -2.31 -11.56
CA LEU A 182 23.25 -3.53 -12.08
C LEU A 182 22.87 -3.40 -13.57
N HIS A 183 22.19 -2.31 -13.94
CA HIS A 183 21.68 -2.16 -15.31
C HIS A 183 22.62 -1.48 -16.30
N LEU A 184 23.59 -0.67 -15.84
CA LEU A 184 24.40 0.17 -16.74
C LEU A 184 25.89 -0.10 -16.65
N VAL A 185 26.38 -0.74 -15.58
CA VAL A 185 27.81 -1.00 -15.38
C VAL A 185 28.15 -2.47 -15.60
N HIS A 186 27.34 -3.38 -15.08
CA HIS A 186 27.61 -4.81 -15.16
C HIS A 186 27.20 -5.41 -16.53
N PRO A 187 28.04 -6.32 -17.07
CA PRO A 187 27.78 -6.97 -18.36
C PRO A 187 26.58 -7.94 -18.28
N PRO A 188 25.94 -8.26 -19.42
CA PRO A 188 24.89 -9.27 -19.49
C PRO A 188 25.37 -10.61 -18.92
N GLY A 189 24.59 -11.23 -18.02
CA GLY A 189 24.94 -12.48 -17.32
C GLY A 189 25.46 -12.31 -15.89
N LEU A 190 25.76 -11.07 -15.46
CA LEU A 190 25.89 -10.66 -14.06
C LEU A 190 24.68 -9.85 -13.57
N ARG A 191 23.63 -9.82 -14.38
CA ARG A 191 22.29 -9.32 -14.07
C ARG A 191 21.41 -10.51 -13.74
#